data_AF-A0A183EYK6-F1
#
_entry.id   AF-A0A183EYK6-F1
#
_cell.length_a   1.000
_cell.length_b   1.000
_cell.length_c   1.000
_cell.angle_alpha   90.00
_cell.angle_beta   90.00
_cell.angle_gamma   90.00
#
_symmetry.space_group_name_H-M   'P 1'
#
loop_
_entity.id
_entity.type
_entity.pdbx_description
1 polymer ?
#
loop_
_entity_poly.entity_id
_entity_poly.type
_entity_poly.pdbx_seq_one_letter_code
_entity_poly.pdbx_strand_id
1 'polypeptide(L)'
;LKSQPGDIVEQFYKLTDKDGREIGSNFGKKPYVFTLGKNQVISGMDRAMTGMCVGEKRKVVIPSNLGFGDGGRERDDIKGGQTLYYTVQLVDLFRPVPGDSWTDKDGIKIECYH
;
A
#
# COMPACT_ATOMS: atom_id res chain seq x y z
N LEU A 1 -2.92 -16.67 4.26
CA LEU A 1 -2.56 -15.47 5.06
C LEU A 1 -3.33 -14.29 4.51
N LYS A 2 -3.92 -13.45 5.36
CA LYS A 2 -4.59 -12.20 4.96
C LYS A 2 -3.85 -11.00 5.56
N SER A 3 -3.78 -9.90 4.82
CA SER A 3 -3.15 -8.66 5.26
C SER A 3 -3.84 -8.04 6.47
N GLN A 4 -3.04 -7.54 7.41
CA GLN A 4 -3.50 -6.83 8.59
C GLN A 4 -2.53 -5.69 8.96
N PRO A 5 -2.94 -4.74 9.82
CA PRO A 5 -2.06 -3.66 10.24
C PRO A 5 -0.73 -4.18 10.80
N GLY A 6 0.38 -3.58 10.38
CA GLY A 6 1.75 -3.98 10.72
C GLY A 6 2.44 -4.87 9.69
N ASP A 7 1.70 -5.51 8.79
CA ASP A 7 2.30 -6.26 7.67
C ASP A 7 3.02 -5.30 6.71
N ILE A 8 4.16 -5.73 6.18
CA ILE A 8 4.81 -5.11 5.03
C ILE A 8 4.17 -5.72 3.79
N VAL A 9 3.58 -4.88 2.96
CA VAL A 9 2.85 -5.31 1.76
C VAL A 9 3.46 -4.72 0.50
N GLU A 10 3.44 -5.51 -0.56
CA GLU A 10 3.80 -5.07 -1.90
C GLU A 10 2.54 -4.92 -2.75
N GLN A 11 2.36 -3.77 -3.39
CA GLN A 11 1.14 -3.45 -4.12
C GLN A 11 1.43 -2.96 -5.54
N PHE A 12 0.65 -3.46 -6.49
CA PHE A 12 0.39 -2.75 -7.74
C PHE A 12 -0.91 -1.95 -7.65
N TYR A 13 -0.91 -0.76 -8.25
CA TYR A 13 -2.06 0.09 -8.38
C TYR A 13 -2.13 0.72 -9.78
N LYS A 14 -3.37 1.01 -10.18
CA LYS A 14 -3.73 1.93 -11.25
C LYS A 14 -4.78 2.88 -10.68
N LEU A 15 -4.54 4.17 -10.80
CA LEU A 15 -5.44 5.25 -10.41
C LEU A 15 -6.03 5.89 -11.66
N THR A 16 -7.35 6.06 -11.67
CA THR A 16 -8.09 6.82 -12.67
C THR A 16 -8.98 7.88 -12.02
N ASP A 17 -9.43 8.83 -12.82
CA ASP A 17 -10.61 9.63 -12.49
C ASP A 17 -11.92 8.85 -12.74
N LYS A 18 -13.05 9.54 -12.55
CA LYS A 18 -14.41 8.98 -12.75
C LYS A 18 -14.68 8.57 -14.20
N ASP A 19 -13.98 9.16 -15.16
CA ASP A 19 -14.15 8.93 -16.59
C ASP A 19 -13.18 7.87 -17.10
N GLY A 20 -12.35 7.29 -16.21
CA GLY A 20 -11.40 6.24 -16.51
C GLY A 20 -10.07 6.73 -17.07
N ARG A 21 -9.84 8.05 -17.15
CA ARG A 21 -8.55 8.61 -17.54
C ARG A 21 -7.51 8.25 -16.47
N GLU A 22 -6.41 7.65 -16.92
CA GLU A 22 -5.32 7.25 -16.03
C GLU A 22 -4.58 8.47 -15.50
N ILE A 23 -4.45 8.51 -14.17
CA ILE A 23 -3.68 9.53 -13.45
C ILE A 23 -2.31 8.96 -13.07
N GLY A 24 -2.24 7.69 -12.70
CA GLY A 24 -0.98 7.04 -12.36
C GLY A 24 -1.08 5.52 -12.24
N SER A 25 0.04 4.83 -12.48
CA SER A 25 0.13 3.38 -12.41
C SER A 25 1.57 2.94 -12.16
N ASN A 26 1.73 1.84 -11.41
CA ASN A 26 3.01 1.12 -11.28
C ASN A 26 2.98 -0.30 -11.85
N PHE A 27 1.92 -0.69 -12.57
CA PHE A 27 1.94 -1.95 -13.33
C PHE A 27 3.08 -1.96 -14.35
N GLY A 28 3.82 -3.06 -14.43
CA GLY A 28 5.02 -3.18 -15.28
C GLY A 28 6.28 -2.51 -14.71
N LYS A 29 6.21 -1.98 -13.48
CA LYS A 29 7.35 -1.43 -12.72
C LYS A 29 7.56 -2.23 -11.43
N LYS A 30 8.36 -1.72 -10.49
CA LYS A 30 8.48 -2.30 -9.14
C LYS A 30 7.17 -2.09 -8.34
N PRO A 31 6.67 -3.10 -7.61
CA PRO A 31 5.59 -2.92 -6.65
C PRO A 31 5.92 -1.81 -5.64
N TYR A 32 4.89 -1.10 -5.21
CA TYR A 32 5.03 -0.13 -4.13
C TYR A 32 4.99 -0.88 -2.80
N VAL A 33 5.99 -0.65 -1.95
CA VAL A 33 6.14 -1.34 -0.66
C VAL A 33 5.79 -0.36 0.45
N PHE A 34 4.93 -0.79 1.38
CA PHE A 34 4.59 -0.01 2.56
C PHE A 34 4.16 -0.89 3.73
N THR A 35 4.19 -0.33 4.93
CA THR A 35 3.65 -0.98 6.13
C THR A 35 2.17 -0.62 6.29
N LEU A 36 1.32 -1.63 6.24
CA LEU A 36 -0.13 -1.46 6.29
C LEU A 36 -0.58 -0.86 7.63
N GLY A 37 -1.43 0.17 7.57
CA GLY A 37 -1.98 0.83 8.77
C GLY A 37 -1.00 1.76 9.49
N LYS A 38 0.09 2.17 8.83
CA LYS A 38 1.05 3.16 9.35
C LYS A 38 0.96 4.53 8.66
N ASN A 39 -0.14 4.80 7.95
CA ASN A 39 -0.38 6.07 7.23
C ASN A 39 0.73 6.41 6.21
N GLN A 40 1.36 5.39 5.63
CA GLN A 40 2.32 5.56 4.52
C GLN A 40 1.62 5.76 3.17
N VAL A 41 0.33 5.40 3.10
CA VAL A 41 -0.58 5.65 1.99
C VAL A 41 -1.80 6.42 2.49
N ILE A 42 -2.64 6.90 1.57
CA ILE A 42 -3.91 7.55 1.92
C ILE A 42 -4.80 6.60 2.77
N SER A 43 -5.56 7.15 3.72
CA SER A 43 -6.33 6.35 4.69
C SER A 43 -7.29 5.37 4.01
N GLY A 44 -7.91 5.76 2.90
CA GLY A 44 -8.78 4.88 2.12
C GLY A 44 -8.06 3.66 1.55
N MET A 45 -6.78 3.80 1.20
CA MET A 45 -5.97 2.71 0.67
C MET A 45 -5.57 1.73 1.77
N ASP A 46 -5.17 2.22 2.95
CA ASP A 46 -4.89 1.37 4.12
C ASP A 46 -6.12 0.49 4.46
N ARG A 47 -7.32 1.08 4.45
CA ARG A 47 -8.57 0.33 4.65
C ARG A 47 -8.82 -0.67 3.52
N ALA A 48 -8.64 -0.25 2.27
CA ALA A 48 -8.92 -1.09 1.11
C ALA A 48 -7.96 -2.27 0.94
N MET A 49 -6.73 -2.16 1.44
CA MET A 49 -5.72 -3.20 1.39
C MET A 49 -5.79 -4.17 2.57
N THR A 50 -6.58 -3.87 3.61
CA THR A 50 -6.76 -4.76 4.76
C THR A 50 -7.58 -6.00 4.38
N GLY A 51 -7.18 -7.16 4.90
CA GLY A 51 -7.87 -8.43 4.70
C GLY A 51 -7.72 -9.04 3.31
N MET A 52 -6.77 -8.56 2.49
CA MET A 52 -6.46 -9.11 1.17
C MET A 52 -5.61 -10.37 1.27
N CYS A 53 -5.83 -11.30 0.35
CA CYS A 53 -4.91 -12.40 0.07
C CYS A 53 -3.87 -11.99 -0.99
N VAL A 54 -2.66 -12.55 -0.93
CA VAL A 54 -1.67 -12.39 -2.00
C VAL A 54 -2.26 -12.85 -3.35
N GLY A 55 -2.07 -12.06 -4.40
CA GLY A 55 -2.66 -12.26 -5.73
C GLY A 55 -4.05 -11.64 -5.92
N GLU A 56 -4.74 -11.25 -4.86
CA GLU A 56 -6.07 -10.66 -4.93
C GLU A 56 -6.04 -9.28 -5.60
N LYS A 57 -7.08 -8.99 -6.41
CA LYS A 57 -7.30 -7.69 -7.04
C LYS A 57 -8.60 -7.06 -6.56
N ARG A 58 -8.60 -5.75 -6.33
CA ARG A 58 -9.80 -4.97 -5.96
C ARG A 58 -9.97 -3.75 -6.84
N LYS A 59 -11.23 -3.40 -7.13
CA LYS A 59 -11.61 -2.05 -7.57
C LYS A 59 -12.07 -1.28 -6.33
N VAL A 60 -11.51 -0.11 -6.12
CA VAL A 60 -11.69 0.67 -4.89
C VAL A 60 -12.04 2.10 -5.29
N VAL A 61 -13.16 2.61 -4.76
CA VAL A 61 -13.54 4.02 -4.91
C VAL A 61 -13.28 4.71 -3.58
N ILE A 62 -12.41 5.72 -3.58
CA ILE A 62 -11.99 6.42 -2.37
C ILE A 62 -12.52 7.86 -2.45
N PRO A 63 -13.46 8.26 -1.57
CA PRO A 63 -13.91 9.65 -1.50
C PRO A 63 -12.77 10.56 -1.04
N SER A 64 -12.83 11.84 -1.41
CA SER A 64 -11.74 12.80 -1.21
C SER A 64 -11.25 12.88 0.24
N ASN A 65 -12.17 12.85 1.22
CA ASN A 65 -11.85 12.89 2.65
C ASN A 65 -11.01 11.71 3.16
N LEU A 66 -10.97 10.59 2.42
CA LEU A 66 -10.10 9.44 2.67
C LEU A 66 -8.92 9.34 1.68
N GLY A 67 -8.84 10.29 0.75
CA GLY A 67 -7.78 10.46 -0.24
C GLY A 67 -6.94 11.70 0.05
N PHE A 68 -7.01 12.70 -0.84
CA PHE A 68 -6.22 13.94 -0.77
C PHE A 68 -7.00 15.15 -0.24
N GLY A 69 -8.23 14.95 0.26
CA GLY A 69 -9.07 15.98 0.84
C GLY A 69 -9.34 17.15 -0.11
N ASP A 70 -9.55 18.33 0.46
CA ASP A 70 -9.78 19.58 -0.28
C ASP A 70 -8.49 20.18 -0.85
N GLY A 71 -7.33 19.74 -0.36
CA GLY A 71 -6.03 20.18 -0.88
C GLY A 71 -5.64 19.53 -2.21
N GLY A 72 -6.15 18.32 -2.50
CA GLY A 72 -5.77 17.59 -3.70
C GLY A 72 -4.28 17.24 -3.73
N ARG A 73 -3.76 17.00 -4.93
CA ARG A 73 -2.34 16.73 -5.20
C ARG A 73 -1.98 17.23 -6.60
N GLU A 74 -1.60 18.50 -6.69
CA GLU A 74 -1.35 19.22 -7.94
C GLU A 74 -0.31 18.54 -8.84
N ARG A 75 0.80 18.05 -8.26
CA ARG A 75 1.86 17.35 -9.01
C ARG A 75 1.39 16.09 -9.76
N ASP A 76 0.20 15.61 -9.45
CA ASP A 76 -0.43 14.44 -10.06
C ASP A 76 -1.79 14.79 -10.69
N ASP A 77 -2.10 16.07 -10.90
CA ASP A 77 -3.36 16.58 -11.47
C ASP A 77 -4.62 16.10 -10.72
N ILE A 78 -4.49 15.92 -9.40
CA ILE A 78 -5.61 15.57 -8.52
C ILE A 78 -6.14 16.86 -7.88
N LYS A 79 -7.37 17.22 -8.16
CA LYS A 79 -8.02 18.42 -7.62
C LYS A 79 -8.50 18.19 -6.19
N GLY A 80 -8.68 19.28 -5.46
CA GLY A 80 -9.40 19.27 -4.18
C GLY A 80 -10.80 18.68 -4.32
N GLY A 81 -11.23 17.87 -3.36
CA GLY A 81 -12.55 17.24 -3.37
C GLY A 81 -12.70 16.10 -4.39
N GLN A 82 -11.65 15.73 -5.12
CA GLN A 82 -11.71 14.69 -6.15
C GLN A 82 -11.82 13.28 -5.55
N THR A 83 -12.78 12.50 -6.06
CA THR A 83 -12.91 11.06 -5.77
C THR A 83 -11.93 10.27 -6.64
N LEU A 84 -11.29 9.27 -6.04
CA LEU A 84 -10.24 8.46 -6.66
C LEU A 84 -10.75 7.06 -6.99
N TYR A 85 -10.40 6.54 -8.18
CA TYR A 85 -10.81 5.22 -8.64
C TYR A 85 -9.57 4.36 -8.83
N TYR A 86 -9.36 3.41 -7.92
CA TYR A 86 -8.20 2.54 -7.93
C TYR A 86 -8.55 1.13 -8.40
N THR A 87 -7.65 0.54 -9.18
CA THR A 87 -7.50 -0.92 -9.29
C THR A 87 -6.22 -1.29 -8.58
N VAL A 88 -6.29 -2.20 -7.60
CA VAL A 88 -5.15 -2.61 -6.79
C VAL A 88 -4.94 -4.11 -6.83
N GLN A 89 -3.70 -4.55 -6.65
CA GLN A 89 -3.32 -5.95 -6.49
C GLN A 89 -2.35 -6.07 -5.31
N LEU A 90 -2.64 -6.99 -4.38
CA LEU A 90 -1.65 -7.39 -3.38
C LEU A 90 -0.69 -8.39 -4.04
N VAL A 91 0.58 -8.03 -4.13
CA VAL A 91 1.62 -8.81 -4.82
C VAL A 91 2.32 -9.74 -3.86
N ASP A 92 2.67 -9.23 -2.68
CA ASP A 92 3.32 -10.00 -1.63
C ASP A 92 3.00 -9.42 -0.25
N LEU A 93 3.21 -10.23 0.79
CA LEU A 93 2.94 -9.90 2.18
C LEU A 93 3.98 -10.56 3.08
N PHE A 94 4.69 -9.72 3.83
CA PHE A 94 5.57 -10.15 4.91
C PHE A 94 5.06 -9.62 6.25
N ARG A 95 4.86 -10.52 7.22
CA ARG A 95 4.44 -10.18 8.57
C ARG A 95 5.63 -10.36 9.50
N PRO A 96 6.37 -9.29 9.86
CA PRO A 96 7.52 -9.44 10.73
C PRO A 96 7.10 -9.95 12.11
N VAL A 97 7.58 -11.13 12.47
CA VAL A 97 7.53 -11.66 13.84
C VAL A 97 8.97 -11.70 14.35
N PRO A 98 9.33 -10.88 15.36
CA PRO A 98 10.67 -10.93 15.94
C PRO A 98 10.99 -12.34 16.45
N GLY A 99 12.15 -12.85 16.04
CA GLY A 99 12.72 -14.11 16.48
C GLY A 99 13.94 -13.88 17.38
N ASP A 100 14.84 -14.86 17.37
CA ASP A 100 16.06 -14.79 18.16
C ASP A 100 17.00 -13.69 17.65
N SER A 101 17.79 -13.14 18.57
CA SER A 101 18.90 -12.26 18.27
C SER A 101 20.14 -12.73 19.01
N TRP A 102 21.28 -12.78 18.31
CA TRP A 102 22.56 -13.15 18.89
C TRP A 102 23.69 -12.36 18.23
N THR A 103 24.85 -12.37 18.89
CA THR A 103 26.11 -11.89 18.30
C THR A 103 27.02 -13.11 18.12
N ASP A 104 27.57 -13.29 16.92
CA ASP A 104 28.47 -14.41 16.67
C ASP A 104 29.86 -14.19 17.30
N LYS A 105 30.74 -15.18 17.15
CA LYS A 105 32.10 -15.14 17.69
C LYS A 105 32.98 -14.02 17.13
N ASP A 106 32.65 -13.48 15.97
CA ASP A 106 33.40 -12.44 15.26
C ASP A 106 32.75 -11.04 15.45
N GLY A 107 31.68 -10.95 16.25
CA GLY A 107 30.99 -9.70 16.59
C GLY A 107 29.84 -9.33 15.65
N ILE A 108 29.39 -10.21 14.74
CA ILE A 108 28.27 -9.95 13.84
C ILE A 108 26.97 -10.04 14.62
N LYS A 109 26.20 -8.95 14.65
CA LYS A 109 24.85 -8.91 15.24
C LYS A 109 23.84 -9.46 14.25
N ILE A 110 23.09 -10.46 14.68
CA ILE A 110 22.08 -11.13 13.86
C ILE A 110 20.73 -10.98 14.57
N GLU A 111 19.70 -10.60 13.81
CA GLU A 111 18.32 -10.50 14.26
C GLU A 111 17.45 -11.28 13.28
N CYS A 112 16.75 -12.30 13.77
CA CYS A 112 15.82 -13.08 12.98
C CYS A 112 14.43 -12.44 13.03
N TYR A 113 13.76 -12.42 11.87
CA TYR A 113 12.35 -12.10 11.74
C TYR A 113 11.70 -13.22 10.91
N HIS A 114 10.59 -13.76 11.39
CA HIS A 114 9.75 -14.71 10.66
C HIS A 114 8.62 -14.00 9.94
#